data_AF-X1P2U9-F1
#
_entry.id   AF-X1P2U9-F1
#
_cell.length_a   1.000
_cell.length_b   1.000
_cell.length_c   1.000
_cell.angle_alpha   90.00
_cell.angle_beta   90.00
_cell.angle_gamma   90.00
#
_symmetry.space_group_name_H-M   'P 1'
#
loop_
_entity.id
_entity.type
_entity.pdbx_description
1 polymer ?
#
loop_
_entity_poly.entity_id
_entity_poly.type
_entity_poly.pdbx_seq_one_letter_code
_entity_poly.pdbx_strand_id
1 'polypeptide(L)'
;MVLDKGFGAPTITNDGVTIAKEVELEDKIENLGAEIIKEVAEKTNDVAGDGTTTAVLLAQAIITEGLKNVTAGTNPLAIKRGIEKGK
;
A
#
# COMPACT_ATOMS: atom_id res chain seq x y z
N MET A 1 -12.69 -9.57 6.12
CA MET A 1 -11.51 -9.99 6.90
C MET A 1 -11.89 -10.12 8.37
N VAL A 2 -11.37 -11.12 9.07
CA VAL A 2 -11.59 -11.29 10.51
C VAL A 2 -10.36 -10.73 11.23
N LEU A 3 -10.58 -9.79 12.13
CA LEU A 3 -9.55 -9.13 12.93
C LEU A 3 -9.66 -9.64 14.38
N ASP A 4 -8.56 -10.16 14.90
CA ASP A 4 -8.45 -10.52 16.32
C ASP A 4 -8.13 -9.27 17.14
N LYS A 5 -8.86 -9.06 18.23
CA LYS A 5 -8.69 -7.91 19.13
C LYS A 5 -7.94 -8.27 20.42
N GLY A 6 -7.48 -9.52 20.58
CA GLY A 6 -6.78 -10.01 21.77
C GLY A 6 -7.66 -10.19 23.01
N PHE A 7 -8.84 -9.56 23.06
CA PHE A 7 -9.88 -9.76 24.07
C PHE A 7 -11.28 -9.49 23.47
N GLY A 8 -12.26 -10.32 23.83
CA GLY A 8 -13.65 -10.21 23.34
C GLY A 8 -13.90 -10.90 21.98
N ALA A 9 -15.03 -10.56 21.34
CA ALA A 9 -15.40 -11.15 20.06
C ALA A 9 -14.59 -10.53 18.91
N PRO A 10 -14.20 -11.33 17.89
CA PRO A 10 -13.43 -10.84 16.76
C PRO A 10 -14.23 -9.82 15.95
N THR A 11 -13.53 -8.87 15.32
CA THR A 11 -14.16 -7.88 14.45
C THR A 11 -14.16 -8.37 13.01
N ILE A 12 -15.33 -8.45 12.41
CA ILE A 12 -15.47 -8.78 10.98
C ILE A 12 -15.70 -7.48 10.24
N THR A 13 -14.79 -7.12 9.33
CA THR A 13 -14.92 -5.92 8.51
C THR A 13 -14.47 -6.18 7.08
N ASN A 14 -15.05 -5.43 6.15
CA ASN A 14 -14.62 -5.36 4.75
C ASN A 14 -14.08 -3.96 4.39
N ASP A 15 -13.92 -3.08 5.37
CA ASP A 15 -13.33 -1.76 5.17
C ASP A 15 -11.82 -1.88 4.97
N GLY A 16 -11.35 -1.49 3.78
CA GLY A 16 -9.94 -1.58 3.39
C GLY A 16 -9.02 -0.72 4.25
N VAL A 17 -9.49 0.41 4.79
CA VAL A 17 -8.68 1.30 5.64
C VAL A 17 -8.47 0.67 7.01
N THR A 18 -9.54 0.19 7.63
CA THR A 18 -9.46 -0.55 8.90
C THR A 18 -8.58 -1.79 8.73
N ILE A 19 -8.74 -2.53 7.64
CA ILE A 19 -7.89 -3.69 7.35
C ILE A 19 -6.41 -3.29 7.23
N ALA A 20 -6.10 -2.25 6.45
CA ALA A 20 -4.72 -1.82 6.23
C ALA A 20 -4.01 -1.43 7.53
N LYS A 21 -4.71 -0.78 8.46
CA LYS A 21 -4.16 -0.35 9.75
C LYS A 21 -3.68 -1.51 10.62
N GLU A 22 -4.36 -2.65 10.55
CA GLU A 22 -4.09 -3.84 11.36
C GLU A 22 -2.96 -4.72 10.79
N VAL A 23 -2.45 -4.42 9.60
CA VAL A 23 -1.36 -5.20 8.99
C VAL A 23 -0.03 -4.82 9.60
N GLU A 24 0.51 -5.64 10.50
CA GLU A 24 1.88 -5.47 11.01
C GLU A 24 2.71 -6.71 10.71
N LEU A 25 3.96 -6.49 10.29
CA LEU A 25 4.91 -7.55 9.97
C LEU A 25 6.04 -7.58 11.00
N GLU A 26 6.47 -8.78 11.38
CA GLU A 26 7.54 -8.97 12.37
C GLU A 26 8.90 -8.47 11.85
N ASP A 27 9.18 -8.67 10.55
CA ASP A 27 10.38 -8.15 9.93
C ASP A 27 10.29 -6.63 9.72
N LYS A 28 11.30 -5.91 10.21
CA LYS A 28 11.29 -4.44 10.20
C LYS A 28 11.36 -3.85 8.79
N ILE A 29 12.04 -4.51 7.85
CA ILE A 29 12.19 -4.02 6.48
C ILE A 29 10.88 -4.24 5.71
N GLU A 30 10.28 -5.41 5.87
CA GLU A 30 8.96 -5.68 5.29
C GLU A 30 7.88 -4.78 5.89
N ASN A 31 7.91 -4.58 7.22
CA ASN A 31 6.97 -3.70 7.90
C ASN A 31 7.10 -2.26 7.44
N LEU A 32 8.33 -1.76 7.20
CA LEU A 32 8.53 -0.44 6.61
C LEU A 32 7.84 -0.31 5.24
N GLY A 33 7.92 -1.35 4.41
CA GLY A 33 7.20 -1.40 3.13
C GLY A 33 5.68 -1.39 3.32
N ALA A 34 5.18 -2.15 4.30
CA ALA A 34 3.76 -2.17 4.64
C ALA A 34 3.25 -0.81 5.12
N GLU A 35 4.01 -0.11 5.98
CA GLU A 35 3.67 1.24 6.46
C GLU A 35 3.56 2.26 5.31
N ILE A 36 4.44 2.18 4.30
CA ILE A 36 4.34 3.04 3.11
C ILE A 36 3.02 2.82 2.37
N ILE A 37 2.58 1.56 2.24
CA ILE A 37 1.31 1.24 1.57
C ILE A 37 0.11 1.68 2.42
N LYS A 38 0.18 1.57 3.75
CA LYS A 38 -0.86 2.10 4.65
C LYS A 38 -1.02 3.61 4.46
N GLU A 39 0.07 4.35 4.37
CA GLU A 39 0.04 5.80 4.17
C GLU A 39 -0.65 6.18 2.85
N VAL A 40 -0.49 5.38 1.78
CA VAL A 40 -1.21 5.58 0.51
C VAL A 40 -2.72 5.36 0.68
N ALA A 41 -3.12 4.31 1.40
CA ALA A 41 -4.53 4.04 1.68
C ALA A 41 -5.16 5.15 2.53
N GLU A 42 -4.50 5.56 3.61
CA GLU A 42 -4.98 6.62 4.49
C GLU A 42 -5.14 7.95 3.75
N LYS A 43 -4.11 8.39 3.01
CA LYS A 43 -4.19 9.64 2.23
C LYS A 43 -5.30 9.61 1.19
N THR A 44 -5.52 8.47 0.55
CA THR A 44 -6.62 8.32 -0.41
C THR A 44 -7.96 8.46 0.29
N ASN A 45 -8.14 7.81 1.44
CA ASN A 45 -9.34 7.94 2.25
C ASN A 45 -9.56 9.39 2.74
N ASP A 46 -8.52 10.06 3.22
CA ASP A 46 -8.62 11.40 3.79
C ASP A 46 -9.01 12.46 2.74
N VAL A 47 -8.57 12.28 1.50
CA VAL A 47 -8.85 13.23 0.42
C VAL A 47 -10.12 12.88 -0.36
N ALA A 48 -10.34 11.59 -0.66
CA ALA A 48 -11.40 11.13 -1.55
C ALA A 48 -12.55 10.40 -0.83
N GLY A 49 -12.32 9.84 0.36
CA GLY A 49 -13.32 9.07 1.12
C GLY A 49 -13.65 7.68 0.56
N ASP A 50 -13.05 7.30 -0.58
CA ASP A 50 -13.22 6.02 -1.27
C ASP A 50 -12.00 5.73 -2.16
N GLY A 51 -11.89 4.51 -2.71
CA GLY A 51 -10.85 4.13 -3.66
C GLY A 51 -9.56 3.63 -3.01
N THR A 52 -9.58 3.38 -1.70
CA THR A 52 -8.43 2.93 -0.91
C THR A 52 -7.85 1.61 -1.42
N THR A 53 -8.71 0.63 -1.71
CA THR A 53 -8.28 -0.65 -2.29
C THR A 53 -7.68 -0.48 -3.68
N THR A 54 -8.25 0.41 -4.50
CA THR A 54 -7.73 0.72 -5.85
C THR A 54 -6.35 1.37 -5.77
N ALA A 55 -6.17 2.33 -4.85
CA ALA A 55 -4.90 3.01 -4.64
C ALA A 55 -3.81 2.04 -4.18
N VAL A 56 -4.12 1.13 -3.25
CA VAL A 56 -3.20 0.10 -2.78
C VAL A 56 -2.77 -0.83 -3.91
N LEU A 57 -3.73 -1.31 -4.72
CA LEU A 57 -3.43 -2.16 -5.88
C LEU A 57 -2.56 -1.45 -6.91
N LEU A 58 -2.88 -0.20 -7.22
CA LEU A 58 -2.11 0.59 -8.17
C LEU A 58 -0.68 0.85 -7.67
N ALA A 59 -0.52 1.18 -6.39
CA ALA A 59 0.79 1.35 -5.77
C ALA A 59 1.62 0.06 -5.85
N GLN A 60 1.02 -1.09 -5.53
CA GLN A 60 1.67 -2.39 -5.62
C GLN A 60 2.10 -2.72 -7.06
N ALA A 61 1.26 -2.43 -8.05
CA ALA A 61 1.59 -2.63 -9.47
C ALA A 61 2.75 -1.73 -9.93
N ILE A 62 2.72 -0.44 -9.57
CA ILE A 62 3.76 0.53 -9.91
C ILE A 62 5.10 0.14 -9.28
N ILE A 63 5.11 -0.24 -8.00
CA ILE A 63 6.32 -0.66 -7.29
C ILE A 63 6.90 -1.92 -7.94
N THR A 64 6.06 -2.93 -8.20
CA THR A 64 6.48 -4.20 -8.79
C THR A 64 7.11 -4.00 -10.16
N GLU A 65 6.44 -3.28 -11.07
CA GLU A 65 6.96 -3.06 -12.41
C GLU A 65 8.15 -2.08 -12.39
N GLY A 66 8.13 -1.07 -11.51
CA GLY A 66 9.25 -0.16 -11.31
C GLY A 66 10.51 -0.89 -10.88
N LEU A 67 10.43 -1.74 -9.85
CA LEU A 67 11.56 -2.54 -9.36
C LEU A 67 12.11 -3.47 -10.44
N LYS A 68 11.25 -4.12 -11.21
CA LYS A 68 11.65 -4.97 -12.34
C LYS A 68 12.43 -4.19 -13.43
N ASN A 69 12.05 -2.95 -13.71
CA ASN A 69 12.79 -2.12 -14.67
C ASN A 69 14.12 -1.63 -14.09
N VAL A 70 14.18 -1.34 -12.79
CA VAL A 70 15.42 -0.98 -12.09
C VAL A 70 16.41 -2.14 -12.07
N THR A 71 15.95 -3.36 -11.78
CA THR A 71 16.82 -4.56 -11.79
C THR A 71 17.33 -4.88 -13.20
N ALA A 72 16.58 -4.51 -14.24
CA ALA A 72 17.01 -4.56 -15.64
C ALA A 72 18.04 -3.47 -16.02
N GLY A 73 18.44 -2.59 -15.09
CA GLY A 73 19.47 -1.56 -15.29
C GLY A 73 18.93 -0.18 -15.67
N THR A 74 17.61 0.01 -15.65
CA THR A 74 17.01 1.32 -15.97
C THR A 74 17.19 2.30 -14.81
N ASN A 75 17.46 3.57 -15.13
CA ASN A 75 17.64 4.62 -14.12
C ASN A 75 16.32 4.86 -13.32
N PRO A 76 16.31 4.66 -11.98
CA PRO A 76 15.13 4.87 -11.15
C PRO A 76 14.55 6.29 -11.22
N LEU A 77 15.41 7.31 -11.36
CA LEU A 77 14.97 8.71 -11.46
C LEU A 77 14.27 8.99 -12.80
N ALA A 78 14.67 8.30 -13.87
CA ALA A 78 14.00 8.40 -15.16
C ALA A 78 12.62 7.74 -15.10
N ILE A 79 12.51 6.57 -14.47
CA ILE A 79 11.22 5.88 -14.24
C ILE A 79 10.28 6.77 -13.44
N LYS A 80 10.73 7.32 -12.30
CA LYS A 80 9.93 8.24 -11.48
C LYS A 80 9.39 9.42 -12.29
N ARG A 81 10.27 10.10 -13.05
CA ARG A 81 9.86 11.22 -13.92
C ARG A 81 8.89 10.79 -15.01
N GLY A 82 9.00 9.56 -15.51
CA GLY A 82 8.06 8.97 -16.47
C GLY A 82 6.67 8.78 -15.85
N ILE A 83 6.61 8.20 -14.65
CA ILE A 83 5.36 7.99 -13.89
C ILE A 83 4.68 9.34 -13.59
N GLU A 84 5.43 10.34 -13.13
CA GLU A 84 4.88 11.68 -12.83
C GLU A 84 4.35 12.42 -14.06
N LYS A 85 4.89 12.13 -15.24
CA LYS A 85 4.45 12.73 -16.51
C LYS A 85 3.33 11.98 -17.21
N GLY A 86 3.21 10.67 -16.95
CA GLY A 86 2.14 9.84 -17.49
C GLY A 86 0.81 10.26 -16.89
N LYS A 87 0.05 11.07 -17.63
CA LYS A 87 -1.38 11.24 -17.41
C LYS A 87 -2.14 10.03 -17.94
#